data_AF-A0A9D2PJY5-F1
#
_entry.id   AF-A0A9D2PJY5-F1
#
_cell.length_a   1.000
_cell.length_b   1.000
_cell.length_c   1.000
_cell.angle_alpha   90.00
_cell.angle_beta   90.00
_cell.angle_gamma   90.00
#
_symmetry.space_group_name_H-M   'P 1'
#
loop_
_entity.id
_entity.type
_entity.pdbx_description
1 polymer ?
#
loop_
_entity_poly.entity_id
_entity_poly.type
_entity_poly.pdbx_seq_one_letter_code
_entity_poly.pdbx_strand_id
1 'polypeptide(L)' 'MMKIEVNNTAIQVKLCENSSAEAIRQLLKKGPLTIAMKDYAHMEKFGSLGMQLPRNDEYITTKAGDVILSEGNLLVI' A
#
# COMPACT_ATOMS: atom_id res chain seq x y z
N MET A 1 11.52 4.75 -3.51
CA MET A 1 10.81 5.27 -2.33
C MET A 1 9.46 5.82 -2.78
N MET A 2 8.45 5.67 -1.94
CA MET A 2 7.10 6.24 -2.09
C MET A 2 6.81 7.13 -0.88
N LYS A 3 5.98 8.17 -1.05
CA LYS A 3 5.48 8.99 0.05
C LYS A 3 4.00 8.66 0.27
N ILE A 4 3.63 8.39 1.52
CA ILE A 4 2.24 8.39 1.99
C ILE A 4 2.02 9.68 2.78
N GLU A 5 0.86 10.30 2.65
CA GLU A 5 0.47 11.46 3.44
C GLU A 5 -0.80 11.17 4.24
N VAL A 6 -0.74 11.36 5.55
CA VAL A 6 -1.88 11.17 6.47
C VAL A 6 -1.95 12.38 7.38
N ASN A 7 -3.07 13.11 7.39
CA ASN A 7 -3.26 14.29 8.23
C ASN A 7 -2.07 15.28 8.13
N ASN A 8 -1.65 15.62 6.91
CA ASN A 8 -0.49 16.46 6.60
C ASN A 8 0.87 15.92 7.09
N THR A 9 0.93 14.68 7.56
CA THR A 9 2.17 14.01 7.95
C THR A 9 2.67 13.15 6.80
N ALA A 10 3.88 13.43 6.33
CA ALA A 10 4.54 12.67 5.28
C ALA A 10 5.30 11.47 5.86
N ILE A 11 5.02 10.28 5.36
CA ILE A 11 5.68 9.02 5.72
C ILE A 11 6.39 8.49 4.48
N GLN A 12 7.67 8.14 4.62
CA GLN A 12 8.44 7.52 3.54
C GLN A 12 8.34 6.00 3.62
N VAL A 13 8.00 5.39 2.49
CA VAL A 13 7.87 3.94 2.34
C VAL A 13 8.94 3.45 1.37
N LYS A 14 9.71 2.45 1.82
CA LYS A 14 10.62 1.72 0.94
C LYS A 14 9.81 0.66 0.20
N LEU A 15 9.78 0.76 -1.13
CA LEU A 15 9.14 -0.26 -1.97
C LEU A 15 10.07 -1.47 -2.11
N CYS A 16 9.49 -2.66 -2.05
CA CYS A 16 10.16 -3.91 -2.39
C CYS A 16 10.36 -4.05 -3.92
N GLU A 17 11.24 -4.95 -4.32
CA GLU A 17 11.53 -5.23 -5.73
C GLU A 17 10.65 -6.38 -6.23
N ASN A 18 9.40 -6.06 -6.59
CA ASN A 18 8.47 -7.02 -7.18
C ASN A 18 7.47 -6.34 -8.14
N SER A 19 6.67 -7.15 -8.83
CA SER A 19 5.71 -6.66 -9.83
C SER A 19 4.60 -5.80 -9.23
N SER A 20 4.15 -6.08 -8.01
CA SER A 20 3.14 -5.28 -7.31
C SER A 20 3.65 -3.85 -7.02
N ALA A 21 4.86 -3.74 -6.48
CA ALA A 21 5.47 -2.47 -6.14
C ALA A 21 5.79 -1.63 -7.39
N GLU A 22 6.22 -2.27 -8.48
CA GLU A 22 6.43 -1.58 -9.75
C GLU A 22 5.10 -1.09 -10.33
N ALA A 23 4.02 -1.88 -10.25
CA ALA A 23 2.69 -1.43 -10.67
C ALA A 23 2.22 -0.20 -9.88
N ILE A 24 2.42 -0.16 -8.56
CA ILE A 24 2.17 1.03 -7.73
C ILE A 24 2.99 2.24 -8.22
N ARG A 25 4.28 2.07 -8.53
CA ARG A 25 5.11 3.17 -9.09
C ARG A 25 4.53 3.70 -10.40
N GLN A 26 4.13 2.81 -11.30
CA GLN A 26 3.58 3.20 -12.60
C GLN A 26 2.23 3.92 -12.45
N LEU A 27 1.39 3.52 -11.49
CA LEU A 27 0.18 4.26 -11.16
C LEU A 27 0.49 5.67 -10.65
N LEU A 28 1.43 5.80 -9.72
CA LEU A 28 1.78 7.09 -9.12
C LEU A 28 2.46 8.04 -10.09
N LYS A 29 3.02 7.55 -11.21
CA LYS A 29 3.48 8.42 -12.32
C LYS A 29 2.34 9.17 -13.00
N LYS A 30 1.11 8.65 -12.95
CA LYS A 30 -0.07 9.31 -13.51
C LYS A 30 -0.60 10.41 -12.59
N GLY A 31 -0.27 10.35 -11.30
CA GLY A 31 -0.68 11.31 -10.28
C GLY A 31 -0.79 10.67 -8.90
N PRO A 32 -0.97 11.49 -7.85
CA PRO A 32 -1.22 10.99 -6.51
C PRO A 32 -2.54 10.22 -6.43
N LEU A 33 -2.59 9.21 -5.56
CA LEU A 33 -3.78 8.44 -5.27
C LEU A 33 -4.25 8.74 -3.84
N THR A 34 -5.52 9.11 -3.70
CA THR A 34 -6.17 9.27 -2.39
C THR A 34 -7.05 8.07 -2.12
N ILE A 35 -6.77 7.36 -1.03
CA ILE A 35 -7.50 6.16 -0.62
C ILE A 35 -8.23 6.46 0.69
N ALA A 36 -9.53 6.19 0.74
CA ALA A 36 -10.26 6.18 2.00
C ALA A 36 -9.91 4.91 2.78
N MET A 37 -9.29 5.07 3.94
CA MET A 37 -8.85 3.96 4.79
C MET A 37 -9.80 3.75 5.98
N LYS A 38 -9.91 2.49 6.43
CA LYS A 38 -10.73 2.07 7.57
C LYS A 38 -9.87 1.38 8.61
N ASP A 39 -10.17 1.61 9.88
CA ASP A 39 -9.58 0.88 10.99
C ASP A 39 -10.03 -0.59 11.00
N TYR A 40 -9.10 -1.48 11.32
CA TYR A 40 -9.34 -2.91 11.49
C TYR A 40 -8.60 -3.43 12.73
N ALA A 41 -9.35 -4.13 13.59
CA ALA A 41 -8.84 -4.81 14.79
C ALA A 41 -7.95 -3.95 15.72
N HIS A 42 -8.07 -2.62 15.68
CA HIS A 42 -7.21 -1.67 16.40
C HIS A 42 -5.70 -1.78 16.09
N MET A 43 -5.33 -2.51 15.04
CA MET A 43 -3.93 -2.75 14.67
C MET A 43 -3.61 -2.21 13.28
N GLU A 44 -4.55 -2.34 12.34
CA GLU A 44 -4.30 -2.06 10.93
C GLU A 44 -5.29 -1.02 10.41
N LYS A 45 -4.88 -0.32 9.34
CA LYS A 45 -5.77 0.42 8.47
C LYS A 45 -5.72 -0.19 7.08
N PHE A 46 -6.86 -0.30 6.42
CA PHE A 46 -6.91 -0.80 5.05
C PHE A 46 -7.79 0.06 4.13
N GLY A 47 -7.49 0.06 2.84
CA GLY A 47 -8.27 0.75 1.83
C GLY A 47 -8.09 0.15 0.44
N SER A 48 -9.14 0.23 -0.38
CA SER A 48 -9.15 -0.30 -1.74
C SER A 48 -8.49 0.69 -2.72
N LEU A 49 -7.62 0.19 -3.61
CA LEU A 49 -7.09 0.96 -4.74
C LEU A 49 -8.16 1.20 -5.82
N GLY A 50 -9.26 0.43 -5.79
CA GLY A 50 -10.31 0.48 -6.81
C GLY A 50 -9.90 -0.21 -8.12
N MET A 51 -8.79 -0.94 -8.13
CA MET A 51 -8.28 -1.67 -9.28
C MET A 51 -7.44 -2.87 -8.83
N GLN A 52 -7.31 -3.85 -9.72
CA GLN A 52 -6.45 -5.01 -9.49
C GLN A 52 -5.05 -4.77 -10.05
N LEU A 53 -4.04 -5.09 -9.25
CA LEU A 53 -2.63 -5.11 -9.60
C LEU A 53 -2.07 -6.53 -9.57
N PRO A 54 -0.90 -6.76 -10.19
CA PRO A 54 -0.21 -8.04 -10.09
C PRO A 54 -0.03 -8.47 -8.63
N ARG A 55 -0.12 -9.78 -8.42
CA ARG A 55 0.05 -10.42 -7.11
C ARG A 55 1.34 -11.20 -7.06
N ASN A 56 2.00 -11.16 -5.92
CA ASN A 56 3.18 -11.94 -5.59
C ASN A 56 2.89 -12.64 -4.26
N ASP A 57 1.86 -13.49 -4.25
CA ASP A 57 1.30 -14.05 -3.01
C ASP A 57 2.29 -15.01 -2.34
N GLU A 58 2.63 -14.74 -1.09
CA GLU A 58 3.53 -15.52 -0.26
C GLU A 58 3.16 -15.41 1.22
N TYR A 59 3.57 -16.41 2.00
CA TYR A 59 3.45 -16.35 3.45
C TYR A 59 4.57 -15.48 4.02
N ILE A 60 4.19 -14.40 4.69
CA ILE A 60 5.12 -13.45 5.32
C ILE A 60 4.75 -13.23 6.78
N THR A 61 5.72 -12.78 7.57
CA THR A 61 5.48 -12.22 8.91
C THR A 61 5.67 -10.72 8.83
N THR A 62 4.65 -9.99 9.25
CA THR A 62 4.63 -8.53 9.22
C THR A 62 5.03 -7.96 10.57
N LYS A 63 5.44 -6.70 10.56
CA LYS A 63 5.70 -5.91 11.77
C LYS A 63 5.09 -4.52 11.62
N ALA A 64 4.98 -3.82 12.74
CA ALA A 64 4.52 -2.44 12.76
C ALA A 64 5.31 -1.58 11.77
N GLY A 65 4.59 -0.87 10.90
CA GLY A 65 5.16 -0.01 9.86
C GLY A 65 5.37 -0.68 8.50
N ASP A 66 5.09 -1.97 8.36
CA ASP A 66 5.02 -2.60 7.04
C ASP A 66 3.81 -2.07 6.25
N VAL A 67 3.96 -1.98 4.93
CA VAL A 67 2.88 -1.60 4.01
C VAL A 67 2.69 -2.74 3.03
N ILE A 68 1.47 -3.25 2.93
CA ILE A 68 1.17 -4.49 2.21
C ILE A 68 0.13 -4.20 1.14
N LEU A 69 0.33 -4.77 -0.05
CA LEU A 69 -0.73 -4.89 -1.04
C LEU A 69 -1.34 -6.30 -0.92
N SER A 70 -2.49 -6.38 -0.28
CA SER A 70 -3.25 -7.63 -0.13
C SER A 70 -4.23 -7.81 -1.29
N GLU A 71 -4.36 -9.04 -1.76
CA GLU A 71 -5.28 -9.44 -2.84
C GLU A 71 -5.17 -8.58 -4.10
N GLY A 72 -4.01 -7.97 -4.36
CA GLY A 72 -3.78 -7.09 -5.51
C GLY A 72 -4.59 -5.78 -5.51
N ASN A 73 -5.33 -5.45 -4.45
CA ASN A 73 -6.21 -4.28 -4.41
C ASN A 73 -6.25 -3.55 -3.06
N LEU A 74 -6.04 -4.25 -1.95
CA LEU A 74 -6.15 -3.66 -0.62
C LEU A 74 -4.77 -3.18 -0.15
N LEU A 75 -4.62 -1.88 0.05
CA LEU A 75 -3.46 -1.34 0.75
C LEU A 75 -3.70 -1.46 2.26
N VAL A 76 -2.80 -2.13 2.97
CA VAL A 76 -2.85 -2.35 4.42
C VAL A 76 -1.61 -1.74 5.09
N ILE A 77 -1.79 -1.06 6.22
CA ILE A 77 -0.77 -0.36 7.01
C ILE A 77 -1.01 -0.59 8.50
#